data_AF-A8M8Y2-F1
#
_entry.id   AF-A8M8Y2-F1
#
_cell.length_a   1.000
_cell.length_b   1.000
_cell.length_c   1.000
_cell.angle_alpha   90.00
_cell.angle_beta   90.00
_cell.angle_gamma   90.00
#
_symmetry.space_group_name_H-M   'P 1'
#
loop_
_entity.id
_entity.type
_entity.pdbx_description
1 polymer ?
#
loop_
_entity_poly.entity_id
_entity_poly.type
_entity_poly.pdbx_seq_one_letter_code
_entity_poly.pdbx_strand_id
1 'polypeptide(L)'
;MSFRDEFLRLLREDAGFRGEVMRLLGINDVNASLARLIESVNALTNAVNTLIKEETETRSEIKTLQEGQNKLWEEVKAIREENSKIWLEIKAMRKNYENAWIITRQLRSGVNIVSKYLDKLLERDVRHYLPVWIKDKLGFNVDKLKRVVVENVGGFDGYVEVNDWIIVVEVKSTLRVRDANDFINRLARLKVIKANKRITAVLAYVNDVKETAEAIKVLKAYDVKVLKHHGEDDFEEVT
;
A
#
# COMPACT_ATOMS: atom_id res chain seq x y z
N MET A 1 23.30 -80.56 94.59
CA MET A 1 22.96 -79.77 93.39
C MET A 1 24.26 -79.51 92.64
N SER A 2 24.30 -79.64 91.31
CA SER A 2 25.53 -79.38 90.53
C SER A 2 25.71 -77.87 90.31
N PHE A 3 26.95 -77.39 90.22
CA PHE A 3 27.26 -75.98 89.89
C PHE A 3 26.55 -75.52 88.61
N ARG A 4 26.44 -76.41 87.61
CA ARG A 4 25.69 -76.14 86.37
C ARG A 4 24.22 -75.85 86.65
N ASP A 5 23.58 -76.62 87.52
CA ASP A 5 22.15 -76.47 87.84
C ASP A 5 21.92 -75.18 88.62
N GLU A 6 22.83 -74.83 89.52
CA GLU A 6 22.77 -73.58 90.28
C GLU A 6 23.01 -72.36 89.40
N PHE A 7 23.99 -72.40 88.48
CA PHE A 7 24.24 -71.35 87.50
C PHE A 7 23.05 -71.11 86.55
N LEU A 8 22.45 -72.18 86.03
CA LEU A 8 21.26 -72.09 85.18
C LEU A 8 20.03 -71.60 85.94
N ARG A 9 19.87 -71.98 87.21
CA ARG A 9 18.81 -71.46 88.08
C ARG A 9 18.97 -69.96 88.30
N LEU A 10 20.17 -69.50 88.67
CA LEU A 10 20.47 -68.07 88.87
C LEU A 10 20.28 -67.26 87.58
N LEU A 11 20.68 -67.78 86.41
CA LEU A 11 20.40 -67.10 85.13
C LEU A 11 18.90 -66.92 84.84
N ARG A 12 18.04 -67.85 85.28
CA ARG A 12 16.59 -67.79 85.06
C ARG A 12 15.89 -66.91 86.10
N GLU A 13 16.21 -67.11 87.37
CA GLU A 13 15.45 -66.57 88.50
C GLU A 13 16.03 -65.25 89.03
N ASP A 14 17.36 -65.07 88.99
CA ASP A 14 18.04 -63.88 89.53
C ASP A 14 18.35 -62.87 88.40
N ALA A 15 17.60 -61.77 88.42
CA ALA A 15 17.77 -60.69 87.44
C ALA A 15 19.12 -59.96 87.55
N GLY A 16 19.67 -59.84 88.76
CA GLY A 16 20.97 -59.20 88.99
C GLY A 16 22.12 -60.05 88.47
N PHE A 17 22.10 -61.36 88.78
CA PHE A 17 23.07 -62.31 88.24
C PHE A 17 23.00 -62.40 86.72
N ARG A 18 21.78 -62.49 86.14
CA ARG A 18 21.59 -62.47 84.69
C ARG A 18 22.10 -61.19 84.04
N GLY A 19 21.83 -60.02 84.64
CA GLY A 19 22.32 -58.74 84.16
C GLY A 19 23.85 -58.65 84.16
N GLU A 20 24.49 -59.18 85.20
CA GLU A 20 25.95 -59.23 85.32
C GLU A 20 26.59 -60.14 84.28
N VAL A 21 26.02 -61.33 84.07
CA VAL A 21 26.48 -62.25 83.02
C VAL A 21 26.29 -61.63 81.63
N MET A 22 25.15 -60.96 81.36
CA MET A 22 24.94 -60.25 80.10
C MET A 22 25.94 -59.12 79.88
N ARG A 23 26.33 -58.42 80.95
CA ARG A 23 27.34 -57.37 80.91
C ARG A 23 28.74 -57.94 80.62
N LEU A 24 29.16 -58.99 81.33
CA LEU A 24 30.45 -59.65 81.11
C LEU A 24 30.58 -60.27 79.71
N LEU A 25 29.46 -60.76 79.15
CA LEU A 25 29.41 -61.31 77.79
C LEU A 25 29.19 -60.24 76.69
N GLY A 26 29.11 -58.95 77.04
CA GLY A 26 28.92 -57.85 76.08
C GLY A 26 27.54 -57.81 75.40
N ILE A 27 26.57 -58.59 75.89
CA ILE A 27 25.23 -58.73 75.29
C ILE A 27 24.48 -57.38 75.35
N ASN A 28 24.68 -56.60 76.41
CA ASN A 28 24.06 -55.28 76.55
C ASN A 28 24.54 -54.29 75.47
N ASP A 29 25.83 -54.28 75.15
CA ASP A 29 26.41 -53.39 74.14
C ASP A 29 25.95 -53.78 72.72
N VAL A 30 25.83 -55.09 72.47
CA VAL A 30 25.25 -55.62 71.23
C VAL A 30 23.80 -55.18 71.09
N ASN A 31 22.97 -55.33 72.12
CA ASN A 31 21.56 -54.91 72.09
C ASN A 31 21.40 -53.40 71.87
N ALA A 32 22.22 -52.58 72.53
CA ALA A 32 22.21 -51.13 72.31
C ALA A 32 22.61 -50.76 70.88
N SER A 33 23.59 -51.47 70.30
CA SER A 33 24.01 -51.27 68.91
C SER A 33 22.93 -51.69 67.92
N LEU A 34 22.23 -52.81 68.18
CA LEU A 34 21.09 -53.27 67.38
C LEU A 34 19.93 -52.27 67.43
N ALA A 35 19.63 -51.69 68.59
CA ALA A 35 18.59 -50.66 68.71
C ALA A 35 18.90 -49.43 67.82
N ARG A 36 20.14 -48.91 67.88
CA ARG A 36 20.59 -47.80 67.02
C ARG A 36 20.57 -48.15 65.54
N LEU A 37 20.90 -49.41 65.20
CA LEU A 37 20.84 -49.89 63.82
C LEU A 37 19.38 -49.91 63.32
N ILE A 38 18.44 -50.40 64.13
CA ILE A 38 17.01 -50.42 63.80
C ILE A 38 16.50 -48.99 63.57
N GLU A 39 16.86 -48.04 64.44
CA GLU A 39 16.51 -46.63 64.26
C GLU A 39 17.07 -46.06 62.95
N SER A 40 18.34 -46.35 62.65
CA SER A 40 19.00 -45.89 61.42
C SER A 40 18.35 -46.48 60.16
N VAL A 41 18.00 -47.77 60.18
CA VAL A 41 17.32 -48.46 59.07
C VAL A 41 15.91 -47.90 58.87
N ASN A 42 15.18 -47.62 59.96
CA ASN A 42 13.86 -47.00 59.87
C ASN A 42 13.94 -45.58 59.27
N ALA A 43 14.91 -44.78 59.70
CA ALA A 43 15.14 -43.45 59.15
C ALA A 43 15.47 -43.51 57.65
N LEU A 44 16.35 -44.44 57.25
CA LEU A 44 16.69 -44.67 55.84
C LEU A 44 15.46 -45.12 55.03
N THR A 45 14.65 -46.03 55.57
CA THR A 45 13.42 -46.50 54.92
C THR A 45 12.46 -45.34 54.65
N ASN A 46 12.29 -44.43 55.61
CA ASN A 46 11.45 -43.24 55.45
C ASN A 46 12.01 -42.27 54.40
N ALA A 47 13.34 -42.04 54.40
CA ALA A 47 13.99 -41.21 53.41
C ALA A 47 13.83 -41.77 51.99
N VAL A 48 14.04 -43.09 51.82
CA VAL A 48 13.86 -43.78 50.53
C VAL A 48 12.42 -43.67 50.04
N ASN A 49 11.42 -43.87 50.92
CA ASN A 49 10.01 -43.72 50.53
C ASN A 49 9.67 -42.30 50.09
N THR A 50 10.28 -41.29 50.73
CA THR A 50 10.10 -39.87 50.35
C THR A 50 10.70 -39.62 48.96
N LEU A 51 11.92 -40.09 48.70
CA LEU A 51 12.56 -39.95 47.40
C LEU A 51 11.79 -40.66 46.27
N ILE A 52 11.24 -41.84 46.54
CA ILE A 52 10.38 -42.55 45.57
C ILE A 52 9.17 -41.68 45.21
N LYS A 53 8.53 -41.06 46.20
CA LYS A 53 7.40 -40.17 45.95
C LYS A 53 7.79 -38.97 45.08
N GLU A 54 8.86 -38.27 45.45
CA GLU A 54 9.38 -37.13 44.68
C GLU A 54 9.76 -37.52 43.24
N GLU A 55 10.39 -38.70 43.06
CA GLU A 55 10.72 -39.22 41.73
C GLU A 55 9.46 -39.48 40.89
N THR A 56 8.41 -40.05 41.49
CA THR A 56 7.15 -40.32 40.77
C THR A 56 6.43 -39.03 40.36
N GLU A 57 6.43 -38.02 41.23
CA GLU A 57 5.87 -36.69 40.92
C GLU A 57 6.66 -36.03 39.79
N THR A 58 7.99 -36.03 39.88
CA THR A 58 8.87 -35.47 38.85
C THR A 58 8.67 -36.15 37.49
N ARG A 59 8.53 -37.49 37.47
CA ARG A 59 8.23 -38.24 36.24
C ARG A 59 6.89 -37.85 35.62
N SER A 60 5.88 -37.57 36.46
CA SER A 60 4.58 -37.09 36.00
C SER A 60 4.69 -35.71 35.34
N GLU A 61 5.41 -34.77 35.98
CA GLU A 61 5.63 -33.43 35.44
C GLU A 61 6.38 -33.47 34.11
N ILE A 62 7.44 -34.29 34.01
CA ILE A 62 8.18 -34.49 32.76
C ILE A 62 7.25 -34.96 31.64
N LYS A 63 6.34 -35.90 31.93
CA LYS A 63 5.37 -36.40 30.94
C LYS A 63 4.43 -35.29 30.47
N THR A 64 3.90 -34.49 31.39
CA THR A 64 3.04 -33.34 31.04
C THR A 64 3.79 -32.31 30.19
N LEU A 65 5.06 -32.04 30.49
CA LEU A 65 5.89 -31.14 29.69
C LEU A 65 6.15 -31.69 28.28
N GLN A 66 6.39 -33.00 28.14
CA GLN A 66 6.52 -33.65 26.83
C GLN A 66 5.24 -33.55 26.01
N GLU A 67 4.08 -33.77 26.62
CA GLU A 67 2.78 -33.59 25.97
C GLU A 67 2.56 -32.14 25.52
N GLY A 68 2.90 -31.16 26.37
CA GLY A 68 2.85 -29.74 26.02
C GLY A 68 3.80 -29.38 24.88
N GLN A 69 5.02 -29.91 24.89
CA GLN A 69 5.99 -29.70 23.82
C GLN A 69 5.50 -30.28 22.49
N ASN A 70 4.90 -31.47 22.49
CA ASN A 70 4.34 -32.07 21.27
C ASN A 70 3.21 -31.23 20.67
N LYS A 71 2.33 -30.66 21.49
CA LYS A 71 1.28 -29.73 21.01
C LYS A 71 1.87 -28.48 20.36
N LEU A 72 2.90 -27.89 20.99
CA LEU A 72 3.60 -26.75 20.41
C LEU A 72 4.26 -27.08 19.06
N TRP A 73 4.81 -28.29 18.90
CA TRP A 73 5.35 -28.73 17.61
C TRP A 73 4.28 -28.80 16.52
N GLU A 74 3.09 -29.28 16.85
CA GLU A 74 1.95 -29.33 15.92
C GLU A 74 1.49 -27.92 15.53
N GLU A 75 1.37 -27.01 16.49
CA GLU A 75 1.03 -25.61 16.23
C GLU A 75 2.07 -24.92 15.33
N VAL A 76 3.36 -25.07 15.62
CA VAL A 76 4.44 -24.52 14.80
C VAL A 76 4.40 -25.08 13.37
N LYS A 77 4.08 -26.37 13.22
CA LYS A 77 3.92 -26.98 11.89
C LYS A 77 2.75 -26.37 11.13
N ALA A 78 1.59 -26.24 11.78
CA ALA A 78 0.40 -25.61 11.17
C ALA A 78 0.69 -24.16 10.73
N ILE A 79 1.36 -23.37 11.58
CA ILE A 79 1.75 -21.99 11.25
C ILE A 79 2.69 -21.95 10.04
N ARG A 80 3.65 -22.89 9.93
CA ARG A 80 4.55 -22.97 8.77
C ARG A 80 3.81 -23.28 7.48
N GLU A 81 2.82 -24.16 7.53
CA GLU A 81 1.98 -24.50 6.39
C GLU A 81 1.12 -23.31 5.95
N GLU A 82 0.50 -22.61 6.89
CA GLU A 82 -0.29 -21.40 6.61
C GLU A 82 0.57 -20.27 6.04
N ASN A 83 1.73 -20.00 6.64
CA ASN A 83 2.68 -19.02 6.12
C ASN A 83 3.12 -19.35 4.69
N SER A 84 3.30 -20.62 4.37
CA SER A 84 3.65 -21.05 3.01
C SER A 84 2.53 -20.75 2.01
N LYS A 85 1.26 -20.94 2.40
CA LYS A 85 0.10 -20.57 1.57
C LYS A 85 0.01 -19.06 1.36
N ILE A 86 0.18 -18.28 2.42
CA ILE A 86 0.20 -16.80 2.36
C ILE A 86 1.27 -16.31 1.38
N TRP A 87 2.48 -16.90 1.41
CA TRP A 87 3.53 -16.53 0.47
C TRP A 87 3.18 -16.81 -0.99
N LEU A 88 2.48 -17.91 -1.28
CA LEU A 88 1.99 -18.21 -2.62
C LEU A 88 0.94 -17.20 -3.08
N GLU A 89 0.01 -16.82 -2.20
CA GLU A 89 -1.00 -15.80 -2.50
C GLU A 89 -0.37 -14.42 -2.76
N ILE A 90 0.58 -13.99 -1.93
CA ILE A 90 1.33 -12.75 -2.12
C ILE A 90 2.04 -12.76 -3.49
N LYS A 91 2.65 -13.89 -3.87
CA LYS A 91 3.32 -14.01 -5.18
C LYS A 91 2.34 -13.90 -6.34
N ALA A 92 1.17 -14.53 -6.23
CA ALA A 92 0.11 -14.42 -7.23
C ALA A 92 -0.44 -12.98 -7.33
N MET A 93 -0.68 -12.33 -6.19
CA MET A 93 -1.13 -10.94 -6.14
C MET A 93 -0.12 -9.98 -6.78
N ARG A 94 1.19 -10.16 -6.52
CA ARG A 94 2.24 -9.35 -7.16
C ARG A 94 2.20 -9.46 -8.69
N LYS A 95 2.04 -10.67 -9.23
CA LYS A 95 1.90 -10.89 -10.67
C LYS A 95 0.66 -10.21 -11.25
N ASN A 96 -0.47 -10.28 -10.54
CA ASN A 96 -1.70 -9.60 -10.96
C ASN A 96 -1.55 -8.08 -10.95
N TYR A 97 -0.90 -7.53 -9.93
CA TYR A 97 -0.62 -6.10 -9.83
C TYR A 97 0.26 -5.60 -10.97
N GLU A 98 1.32 -6.34 -11.31
CA GLU A 98 2.21 -6.01 -12.43
C GLU A 98 1.45 -6.00 -13.77
N ASN A 99 0.60 -7.00 -14.01
CA ASN A 99 -0.25 -7.03 -15.20
C ASN A 99 -1.23 -5.85 -15.24
N ALA A 100 -1.89 -5.54 -14.12
CA ALA A 100 -2.80 -4.40 -14.03
C ALA A 100 -2.08 -3.07 -14.31
N TRP A 101 -0.83 -2.94 -13.86
CA TRP A 101 -0.01 -1.76 -14.12
C TRP A 101 0.31 -1.61 -15.61
N ILE A 102 0.67 -2.69 -16.30
CA ILE A 102 0.91 -2.70 -17.75
C ILE A 102 -0.36 -2.29 -18.51
N ILE A 103 -1.51 -2.88 -18.18
CA ILE A 103 -2.79 -2.55 -18.81
C ILE A 103 -3.13 -1.08 -18.61
N THR A 104 -2.96 -0.55 -17.39
CA THR A 104 -3.24 0.86 -17.09
C THR A 104 -2.36 1.80 -17.91
N ARG A 105 -1.07 1.46 -18.10
CA ARG A 105 -0.15 2.23 -18.94
C ARG A 105 -0.57 2.22 -20.41
N GLN A 106 -0.98 1.05 -20.92
CA GLN A 106 -1.46 0.91 -22.30
C GLN A 106 -2.76 1.70 -22.52
N LEU A 107 -3.72 1.59 -21.59
CA LEU A 107 -4.97 2.36 -21.63
C LEU A 107 -4.70 3.86 -21.61
N ARG A 108 -3.82 4.34 -20.73
CA ARG A 108 -3.44 5.77 -20.69
C ARG A 108 -2.85 6.24 -22.02
N SER A 109 -2.01 5.41 -22.66
CA SER A 109 -1.48 5.73 -23.98
C SER A 109 -2.57 5.77 -25.05
N GLY A 110 -3.48 4.78 -25.05
CA GLY A 110 -4.62 4.72 -25.96
C GLY A 110 -5.53 5.95 -25.82
N VAL A 111 -5.89 6.30 -24.58
CA VAL A 111 -6.69 7.50 -24.28
C VAL A 111 -5.99 8.77 -24.78
N ASN A 112 -4.69 8.93 -24.55
CA ASN A 112 -3.94 10.08 -25.05
C ASN A 112 -3.96 10.19 -26.58
N ILE A 113 -3.89 9.05 -27.28
CA ILE A 113 -3.99 9.02 -28.74
C ILE A 113 -5.39 9.47 -29.18
N VAL A 114 -6.43 8.92 -28.57
CA VAL A 114 -7.83 9.29 -28.85
C VAL A 114 -8.06 10.79 -28.58
N SER A 115 -7.60 11.33 -27.45
CA SER A 115 -7.70 12.74 -27.13
C SER A 115 -7.07 13.63 -28.21
N LYS A 116 -5.87 13.29 -28.70
CA LYS A 116 -5.23 14.04 -29.79
C LYS A 116 -6.00 14.01 -31.11
N TYR A 117 -6.67 12.89 -31.42
CA TYR A 117 -7.51 12.79 -32.60
C TYR A 117 -8.79 13.62 -32.43
N LEU A 118 -9.42 13.55 -31.26
CA LEU A 118 -10.59 14.36 -30.94
C LEU A 118 -10.27 15.86 -31.02
N ASP A 119 -9.14 16.31 -30.46
CA ASP A 119 -8.69 17.70 -30.57
C ASP A 119 -8.65 18.16 -32.03
N LYS A 120 -8.01 17.38 -32.90
CA LYS A 120 -7.91 17.71 -34.34
C LYS A 120 -9.26 17.69 -35.06
N LEU A 121 -10.16 16.79 -34.68
CA LEU A 121 -11.50 16.71 -35.28
C LEU A 121 -12.33 17.92 -34.89
N LEU A 122 -12.33 18.30 -33.61
CA LEU A 122 -12.99 19.50 -33.12
C LEU A 122 -12.44 20.76 -33.79
N GLU A 123 -11.12 20.91 -33.87
CA GLU A 123 -10.50 22.04 -34.57
C GLU A 123 -10.79 22.06 -36.08
N ARG A 124 -11.00 20.88 -36.70
CA ARG A 124 -11.41 20.79 -38.09
C ARG A 124 -12.86 21.22 -38.28
N ASP A 125 -13.73 20.81 -37.37
CA ASP A 125 -15.15 21.15 -37.38
C ASP A 125 -15.34 22.66 -37.25
N VAL A 126 -14.72 23.28 -36.25
CA VAL A 126 -14.69 24.75 -36.09
C VAL A 126 -14.21 25.44 -37.37
N ARG A 127 -13.09 25.00 -37.96
CA ARG A 127 -12.55 25.62 -39.19
C ARG A 127 -13.45 25.45 -40.40
N HIS A 128 -14.29 24.42 -40.44
CA HIS A 128 -15.23 24.19 -41.52
C HIS A 128 -16.36 25.22 -41.51
N TYR A 129 -16.92 25.50 -40.33
CA TYR A 129 -18.10 26.35 -40.19
C TYR A 129 -17.79 27.83 -39.90
N LEU A 130 -16.62 28.14 -39.34
CA LEU A 130 -16.25 29.52 -39.01
C LEU A 130 -16.28 30.51 -40.20
N PRO A 131 -15.98 30.12 -41.46
CA PRO A 131 -16.18 31.02 -42.61
C PRO A 131 -17.63 31.50 -42.79
N VAL A 132 -18.63 30.67 -42.47
CA VAL A 132 -20.05 31.05 -42.50
C VAL A 132 -20.31 32.15 -41.48
N TRP A 133 -19.85 31.95 -40.25
CA TRP A 133 -19.95 32.95 -39.19
C TRP A 133 -19.24 34.27 -39.57
N ILE A 134 -18.05 34.20 -40.17
CA ILE A 134 -17.31 35.40 -40.63
C ILE A 134 -18.11 36.15 -41.69
N LYS A 135 -18.73 35.43 -42.63
CA LYS A 135 -19.58 36.05 -43.65
C LYS A 135 -20.80 36.73 -43.04
N ASP A 136 -21.48 36.05 -42.13
CA ASP A 136 -22.75 36.52 -41.58
C ASP A 136 -22.58 37.65 -40.55
N LYS A 137 -21.51 37.61 -39.75
CA LYS A 137 -21.27 38.59 -38.67
C LYS A 137 -20.31 39.70 -39.07
N LEU A 138 -19.30 39.42 -39.89
CA LEU A 138 -18.29 40.40 -40.30
C LEU A 138 -18.48 40.89 -41.74
N GLY A 139 -19.35 40.26 -42.54
CA GLY A 139 -19.66 40.69 -43.91
C GLY A 139 -18.59 40.32 -44.94
N PHE A 140 -17.61 39.49 -44.59
CA PHE A 140 -16.52 39.08 -45.50
C PHE A 140 -16.79 37.70 -46.09
N ASN A 141 -16.81 37.59 -47.41
CA ASN A 141 -16.93 36.29 -48.06
C ASN A 141 -15.58 35.55 -48.00
N VAL A 142 -15.53 34.47 -47.22
CA VAL A 142 -14.33 33.67 -47.01
C VAL A 142 -14.60 32.24 -47.46
N ASP A 143 -13.89 31.76 -48.48
CA ASP A 143 -14.07 30.38 -48.97
C ASP A 143 -13.49 29.34 -48.00
N LYS A 144 -12.31 29.63 -47.42
CA LYS A 144 -11.65 28.76 -46.44
C LYS A 144 -10.63 29.51 -45.61
N LEU A 145 -10.50 29.12 -44.35
CA LEU A 145 -9.43 29.57 -43.48
C LEU A 145 -8.14 28.81 -43.79
N LYS A 146 -7.11 29.54 -44.21
CA LYS A 146 -5.78 28.97 -44.44
C LYS A 146 -4.88 29.24 -43.23
N ARG A 147 -4.16 28.22 -42.81
CA ARG A 147 -3.08 28.37 -41.84
C ARG A 147 -1.94 29.15 -42.48
N VAL A 148 -1.47 30.20 -41.83
CA VAL A 148 -0.36 31.05 -42.32
C VAL A 148 0.66 31.23 -41.21
N VAL A 149 1.93 31.15 -41.56
CA VAL A 149 3.04 31.53 -40.67
C VAL A 149 3.55 32.88 -41.13
N VAL A 150 3.46 33.88 -40.25
CA VAL A 150 3.97 35.22 -40.50
C VAL A 150 5.35 35.34 -39.85
N GLU A 151 6.33 35.77 -40.64
CA GLU A 151 7.72 35.95 -40.19
C GLU A 151 7.78 36.88 -38.96
N ASN A 152 8.59 36.51 -37.97
CA ASN A 152 8.73 37.21 -36.68
C ASN A 152 7.44 37.33 -35.84
N VAL A 153 6.35 36.66 -36.22
CA VAL A 153 5.08 36.63 -35.45
C VAL A 153 4.76 35.22 -34.98
N GLY A 154 4.73 34.26 -35.90
CA GLY A 154 4.26 32.89 -35.65
C GLY A 154 3.10 32.48 -36.57
N GLY A 155 2.55 31.30 -36.30
CA GLY A 155 1.41 30.75 -37.06
C GLY A 155 0.07 31.29 -36.60
N PHE A 156 -0.91 31.34 -37.50
CA PHE A 156 -2.33 31.51 -37.20
C PHE A 156 -3.11 30.38 -37.85
N ASP A 157 -4.11 29.83 -37.16
CA ASP A 157 -4.91 28.69 -37.65
C ASP A 157 -5.82 29.09 -38.83
N GLY A 158 -6.24 30.35 -38.87
CA GLY A 158 -6.84 30.99 -40.03
C GLY A 158 -6.28 32.39 -40.25
N TYR A 159 -6.01 32.73 -41.51
CA TYR A 159 -5.61 34.07 -41.94
C TYR A 159 -6.33 34.40 -43.25
N VAL A 160 -6.97 35.56 -43.29
CA VAL A 160 -7.63 36.10 -44.48
C VAL A 160 -7.27 37.57 -44.60
N GLU A 161 -6.83 37.99 -45.78
CA GLU A 161 -6.56 39.40 -46.09
C GLU A 161 -7.48 39.83 -47.23
N VAL A 162 -8.33 40.82 -46.97
CA VAL A 162 -9.29 41.37 -47.93
C VAL A 162 -9.15 42.89 -47.93
N ASN A 163 -8.68 43.45 -49.04
CA ASN A 163 -8.40 44.89 -49.18
C ASN A 163 -7.51 45.40 -48.04
N ASP A 164 -8.01 46.29 -47.19
CA ASP A 164 -7.30 46.85 -46.03
C ASP A 164 -7.60 46.15 -44.70
N TRP A 165 -8.27 45.01 -44.74
CA TRP A 165 -8.62 44.21 -43.57
C TRP A 165 -7.87 42.89 -43.52
N ILE A 166 -7.41 42.53 -42.33
CA ILE A 166 -6.85 41.23 -42.00
C ILE A 166 -7.74 40.61 -40.93
N ILE A 167 -8.17 39.38 -41.16
CA ILE A 167 -8.85 38.55 -40.17
C ILE A 167 -7.88 37.45 -39.76
N VAL A 168 -7.55 37.40 -38.47
CA VAL A 168 -6.75 36.32 -37.90
C VAL A 168 -7.59 35.49 -36.95
N VAL A 169 -7.44 34.18 -37.08
CA VAL A 169 -8.19 33.18 -36.34
C VAL A 169 -7.24 32.25 -35.60
N GLU A 170 -7.52 32.01 -34.33
CA GLU A 170 -6.99 30.87 -33.57
C GLU A 170 -8.13 29.90 -33.25
N VAL A 171 -7.87 28.60 -33.37
CA VAL A 171 -8.85 27.56 -33.06
C VAL A 171 -8.30 26.66 -31.96
N LYS A 172 -9.11 26.40 -30.92
CA LYS A 172 -8.73 25.52 -29.81
C LYS A 172 -9.83 24.54 -29.48
N SER A 173 -9.50 23.25 -29.37
CA SER A 173 -10.44 22.28 -28.80
C SER A 173 -10.82 22.62 -27.36
N THR A 174 -9.91 23.26 -26.61
CA THR A 174 -10.09 23.69 -25.22
C THR A 174 -9.40 25.04 -24.99
N LEU A 175 -10.11 26.00 -24.39
CA LEU A 175 -9.56 27.34 -24.15
C LEU A 175 -8.88 27.46 -22.77
N ARG A 176 -7.56 27.72 -22.76
CA ARG A 176 -6.76 27.97 -21.54
C ARG A 176 -6.12 29.36 -21.56
N VAL A 177 -5.78 29.88 -20.38
CA VAL A 177 -5.14 31.21 -20.22
C VAL A 177 -3.81 31.29 -20.96
N ARG A 178 -3.03 30.20 -20.97
CA ARG A 178 -1.77 30.13 -21.73
C ARG A 178 -1.99 30.36 -23.24
N ASP A 179 -3.00 29.70 -23.80
CA ASP A 179 -3.31 29.76 -25.23
C ASP A 179 -3.81 31.16 -25.62
N ALA A 180 -4.64 31.77 -24.76
CA ALA A 180 -5.07 33.15 -24.90
C ALA A 180 -3.89 34.14 -24.92
N ASN A 181 -2.97 34.03 -23.96
CA ASN A 181 -1.79 34.90 -23.88
C ASN A 181 -0.86 34.71 -25.09
N ASP A 182 -0.66 33.47 -25.54
CA ASP A 182 0.15 33.20 -26.73
C ASP A 182 -0.46 33.84 -27.98
N PHE A 183 -1.77 33.73 -28.15
CA PHE A 183 -2.48 34.37 -29.27
C PHE A 183 -2.40 35.91 -29.20
N ILE A 184 -2.59 36.50 -28.03
CA ILE A 184 -2.46 37.96 -27.83
C ILE A 184 -1.05 38.44 -28.16
N ASN A 185 -0.02 37.72 -27.73
CA ASN A 185 1.37 38.04 -28.05
C ASN A 185 1.63 38.00 -29.55
N ARG A 186 1.08 37.02 -30.26
CA ARG A 186 1.12 36.95 -31.73
C ARG A 186 0.37 38.12 -32.37
N LEU A 187 -0.82 38.45 -31.87
CA LEU A 187 -1.62 39.57 -32.37
C LEU A 187 -0.91 40.92 -32.21
N ALA A 188 -0.28 41.15 -31.05
CA ALA A 188 0.46 42.37 -30.78
C ALA A 188 1.62 42.57 -31.77
N ARG A 189 2.40 41.50 -32.05
CA ARG A 189 3.47 41.55 -33.06
C ARG A 189 2.93 41.78 -34.47
N LEU A 190 1.80 41.15 -34.82
CA LEU A 190 1.18 41.33 -36.13
C LEU A 190 0.73 42.78 -36.34
N LYS A 191 0.11 43.40 -35.33
CA LYS A 191 -0.32 44.82 -35.37
C LYS A 191 0.84 45.77 -35.66
N VAL A 192 2.04 45.47 -35.16
CA VAL A 192 3.26 46.26 -35.45
C VAL A 192 3.70 46.11 -36.91
N ILE A 193 3.74 44.87 -37.42
CA ILE A 193 4.23 44.59 -38.79
C ILE A 193 3.22 45.06 -39.86
N LYS A 194 1.92 44.97 -39.56
CA LYS A 194 0.82 45.30 -40.48
C LYS A 194 0.07 46.56 -40.03
N ALA A 195 0.81 47.60 -39.64
CA ALA A 195 0.25 48.84 -39.07
C ALA A 195 -0.71 49.60 -40.00
N ASN A 196 -0.60 49.39 -41.32
CA ASN A 196 -1.47 50.01 -42.32
C ASN A 196 -2.79 49.26 -42.58
N LYS A 197 -3.03 48.12 -41.92
CA LYS A 197 -4.21 47.28 -42.11
C LYS A 197 -5.05 47.23 -40.84
N ARG A 198 -6.37 47.15 -40.99
CA ARG A 198 -7.30 46.89 -39.88
C ARG A 198 -7.29 45.40 -39.56
N ILE A 199 -7.11 45.04 -38.29
CA ILE A 199 -7.00 43.64 -37.87
C ILE A 199 -8.17 43.26 -36.98
N THR A 200 -8.96 42.27 -37.40
CA THR A 200 -9.97 41.62 -36.57
C THR A 200 -9.42 40.28 -36.09
N ALA A 201 -9.36 40.11 -34.76
CA ALA A 201 -8.91 38.86 -34.15
C ALA A 201 -10.10 38.05 -33.67
N VAL A 202 -10.13 36.77 -34.02
CA VAL A 202 -11.15 35.81 -33.61
C VAL A 202 -10.46 34.62 -32.95
N LEU A 203 -10.93 34.21 -31.78
CA LEU A 203 -10.53 32.96 -31.15
C LEU A 203 -11.77 32.09 -30.97
N ALA A 204 -11.79 30.93 -31.62
CA ALA A 204 -12.90 29.99 -31.52
C ALA A 204 -12.50 28.77 -30.70
N TYR A 205 -13.37 28.31 -29.82
CA TYR A 205 -13.12 27.15 -28.98
C TYR A 205 -14.36 26.27 -28.76
N VAL A 206 -14.15 25.02 -28.38
CA VAL A 206 -15.25 24.05 -28.15
C VAL A 206 -15.49 23.79 -26.66
N ASN A 207 -14.46 23.29 -25.95
CA ASN A 207 -14.63 22.82 -24.58
C ASN A 207 -14.20 23.85 -23.52
N ASP A 208 -15.01 23.95 -22.46
CA ASP A 208 -14.68 24.71 -21.26
C ASP A 208 -13.79 23.91 -20.30
N VAL A 209 -12.88 24.60 -19.62
CA VAL A 209 -12.10 24.14 -18.47
C VAL A 209 -12.19 25.16 -17.35
N LYS A 210 -11.67 24.80 -16.16
CA LYS A 210 -11.67 25.68 -14.97
C LYS A 210 -11.14 27.10 -15.24
N GLU A 211 -10.18 27.24 -16.16
CA GLU A 211 -9.54 28.51 -16.50
C GLU A 211 -10.21 29.28 -17.64
N THR A 212 -11.24 28.73 -18.30
CA THR A 212 -11.81 29.33 -19.52
C THR A 212 -12.40 30.71 -19.29
N ALA A 213 -13.11 30.92 -18.17
CA ALA A 213 -13.65 32.23 -17.84
C ALA A 213 -12.56 33.31 -17.72
N GLU A 214 -11.39 32.96 -17.18
CA GLU A 214 -10.26 33.88 -17.06
C GLU A 214 -9.60 34.14 -18.42
N ALA A 215 -9.44 33.11 -19.24
CA ALA A 215 -8.94 33.24 -20.61
C ALA A 215 -9.83 34.18 -21.46
N ILE A 216 -11.15 34.08 -21.33
CA ILE A 216 -12.11 34.96 -22.02
C ILE A 216 -11.93 36.41 -21.57
N LYS A 217 -11.79 36.68 -20.26
CA LYS A 217 -11.54 38.06 -19.77
C LYS A 217 -10.27 38.64 -20.35
N VAL A 218 -9.20 37.85 -20.39
CA VAL A 218 -7.91 38.25 -20.95
C VAL A 218 -8.05 38.58 -22.44
N LEU A 219 -8.77 37.77 -23.22
CA LEU A 219 -9.00 38.00 -24.65
C LEU A 219 -9.86 39.25 -24.91
N LYS A 220 -10.93 39.45 -24.14
CA LYS A 220 -11.80 40.64 -24.21
C LYS A 220 -11.00 41.94 -24.04
N ALA A 221 -10.04 41.97 -23.10
CA ALA A 221 -9.22 43.15 -22.85
C ALA A 221 -8.34 43.58 -24.05
N TYR A 222 -8.12 42.68 -25.02
CA TYR A 222 -7.31 42.93 -26.22
C TYR A 222 -8.15 43.02 -27.51
N ASP A 223 -9.47 43.21 -27.38
CA ASP A 223 -10.41 43.32 -28.50
C ASP A 223 -10.40 42.08 -29.42
N VAL A 224 -10.24 40.90 -28.81
CA VAL A 224 -10.36 39.62 -29.50
C VAL A 224 -11.79 39.14 -29.35
N LYS A 225 -12.47 38.84 -30.46
CA LYS A 225 -13.79 38.18 -30.48
C LYS A 225 -13.63 36.70 -30.10
N VAL A 226 -14.35 36.24 -29.08
CA VAL A 226 -14.23 34.88 -28.57
C VAL A 226 -15.52 34.15 -28.86
N LEU A 227 -15.40 33.01 -29.55
CA LEU A 227 -16.53 32.24 -30.01
C LEU A 227 -16.50 30.86 -29.36
N LYS A 228 -17.60 30.50 -28.69
CA LYS A 228 -17.84 29.14 -28.26
C LYS A 228 -18.61 28.41 -29.35
N HIS A 229 -18.07 27.30 -29.81
CA HIS A 229 -18.67 26.46 -30.84
C HIS A 229 -19.43 25.31 -30.20
N HIS A 230 -20.73 25.21 -30.49
CA HIS A 230 -21.61 24.16 -29.96
C HIS A 230 -21.83 23.00 -30.94
N GLY A 231 -21.30 23.13 -32.16
CA GLY A 231 -21.43 22.15 -33.24
C GLY A 231 -22.00 22.79 -34.51
N GLU A 232 -21.69 22.24 -35.66
CA GLU A 232 -22.16 22.76 -36.96
C GLU A 232 -21.86 24.26 -37.12
N ASP A 233 -22.82 25.08 -37.54
CA ASP A 233 -22.69 26.54 -37.68
C ASP A 233 -23.07 27.33 -36.41
N ASP A 234 -23.30 26.65 -35.28
CA ASP A 234 -23.69 27.30 -34.03
C ASP A 234 -22.46 27.84 -33.26
N PHE A 235 -22.30 29.16 -33.34
CA PHE A 235 -21.28 29.92 -32.61
C PHE A 235 -21.92 30.97 -31.70
N GLU A 236 -21.60 30.88 -30.41
CA GLU A 236 -21.93 31.87 -29.41
C GLU A 236 -20.76 32.84 -29.23
N GLU A 237 -20.96 34.13 -29.52
CA GLU A 237 -19.97 35.17 -29.20
C GLU A 237 -20.04 35.46 -27.70
N VAL A 238 -18.99 35.08 -26.97
CA VAL A 238 -18.91 35.23 -25.50
C VAL A 238 -18.15 36.48 -25.08
N THR A 239 -17.80 37.37 -26.02
CA THR A 239 -17.13 38.66 -25.82
C THR A 239 -18.07 39.82 -25.51
#